data_AF-A0A194XVJ6-F1
#
_entry.id   AF-A0A194XVJ6-F1
#
_cell.length_a   1.000
_cell.length_b   1.000
_cell.length_c   1.000
_cell.angle_alpha   90.00
_cell.angle_beta   90.00
_cell.angle_gamma   90.00
#
_symmetry.space_group_name_H-M   'P 1'
#
loop_
_entity.id
_entity.type
_entity.pdbx_description
1 polymer ?
#
loop_
_entity_poly.entity_id
_entity_poly.type
_entity_poly.pdbx_seq_one_letter_code
_entity_poly.pdbx_strand_id
1 'polypeptide(L)'
;MFAPEAARGNDNTLWSTMAGTIRVLSRTYAMSANPIQLYELEIRDTWFLFILSAKVIDAHHPAQDRLTRLILWARELGVLKRTLNSSQTPQQPIGQDDGTNVGFIVGSEDDVVVQHAATSAGRIWLDLPFLILDLQDAWKTVMNPSEPANHRCNLASAIARLAGVGLLDEALAGCGLSVLSLALETPESESTSKGLMLQLSQLLPMVQIWLHYAGDKLLQLSLASHPVDDTAWYTEGSAHGQLACDAEIDTASLNRERFQFWKTRLSELRKTDHEATSRVADSCFNIIEGVWKSVFGLS
;
A
#
# COMPACT_ATOMS: atom_id res chain seq x y z
N MET A 1 15.12 -2.64 -18.71
CA MET A 1 16.44 -2.75 -18.05
C MET A 1 16.44 -3.76 -16.90
N PHE A 2 15.44 -3.75 -16.01
CA PHE A 2 15.43 -4.59 -14.79
C PHE A 2 14.85 -6.00 -14.93
N ALA A 3 14.26 -6.35 -16.09
CA ALA A 3 13.61 -7.64 -16.31
C ALA A 3 14.53 -8.88 -16.07
N PRO A 4 15.81 -8.89 -16.52
CA PRO A 4 16.70 -10.02 -16.26
C PRO A 4 16.96 -10.23 -14.76
N GLU A 5 17.06 -9.14 -14.00
CA GLU A 5 17.28 -9.22 -12.55
C GLU A 5 16.01 -9.65 -11.81
N ALA A 6 14.84 -9.15 -12.24
CA ALA A 6 13.55 -9.58 -11.69
C ALA A 6 13.27 -11.08 -11.90
N ALA A 7 13.75 -11.66 -13.01
CA ALA A 7 13.60 -13.08 -13.32
C ALA A 7 14.29 -14.01 -12.31
N ARG A 8 15.15 -13.48 -11.43
CA ARG A 8 15.78 -14.23 -10.34
C ARG A 8 14.85 -14.49 -9.15
N GLY A 9 13.61 -13.98 -9.18
CA GLY A 9 12.60 -14.25 -8.16
C GLY A 9 13.08 -13.84 -6.77
N ASN A 10 13.09 -14.78 -5.83
CA ASN A 10 13.51 -14.55 -4.43
C ASN A 10 14.97 -14.08 -4.27
N ASP A 11 15.83 -14.40 -5.24
CA ASP A 11 17.27 -14.09 -5.20
C ASP A 11 17.62 -12.78 -5.92
N ASN A 12 16.62 -12.00 -6.33
CA ASN A 12 16.86 -10.72 -6.99
C ASN A 12 17.53 -9.71 -6.03
N THR A 13 18.32 -8.81 -6.61
CA THR A 13 19.05 -7.75 -5.93
C THR A 13 18.48 -6.36 -6.23
N LEU A 14 17.24 -6.29 -6.74
CA LEU A 14 16.58 -5.01 -7.06
C LEU A 14 16.43 -4.11 -5.83
N TRP A 15 16.27 -4.70 -4.64
CA TRP A 15 16.29 -3.97 -3.36
C TRP A 15 17.60 -3.17 -3.15
N SER A 16 18.74 -3.70 -3.62
CA SER A 16 20.03 -3.03 -3.51
C SER A 16 20.11 -1.85 -4.47
N THR A 17 19.59 -2.03 -5.70
CA THR A 17 19.46 -0.94 -6.68
C THR A 17 18.56 0.16 -6.14
N MET A 18 17.39 -0.19 -5.62
CA MET A 18 16.45 0.76 -4.99
C MET A 18 17.11 1.54 -3.84
N ALA A 19 17.82 0.85 -2.95
CA ALA A 19 18.57 1.50 -1.88
C ALA A 19 19.67 2.43 -2.40
N GLY A 20 20.31 2.07 -3.52
CA GLY A 20 21.24 2.93 -4.24
C GLY A 20 20.56 4.20 -4.77
N THR A 21 19.42 4.06 -5.46
CA THR A 21 18.65 5.18 -6.01
C THR A 21 18.25 6.17 -4.93
N ILE A 22 17.72 5.70 -3.78
CA ILE A 22 17.37 6.58 -2.65
C ILE A 22 18.57 7.42 -2.19
N ARG A 23 19.74 6.80 -2.01
CA ARG A 23 20.96 7.52 -1.58
C ARG A 23 21.45 8.51 -2.62
N VAL A 24 21.51 8.08 -3.88
CA VAL A 24 22.01 8.92 -4.98
C VAL A 24 21.07 10.10 -5.20
N LEU A 25 19.76 9.89 -5.20
CA LEU A 25 18.76 10.95 -5.33
C LEU A 25 18.89 11.96 -4.19
N SER A 26 18.92 11.48 -2.95
CA SER A 26 19.06 12.34 -1.76
C SER A 26 20.31 13.20 -1.83
N ARG A 27 21.46 12.59 -2.16
CA ARG A 27 22.73 13.30 -2.30
C ARG A 27 22.70 14.30 -3.45
N THR A 28 22.20 13.89 -4.62
CA THR A 28 22.24 14.71 -5.84
C THR A 28 21.37 15.94 -5.70
N TYR A 29 20.17 15.80 -5.12
CA TYR A 29 19.32 16.93 -4.82
C TYR A 29 19.96 17.88 -3.80
N ALA A 30 20.53 17.33 -2.70
CA ALA A 30 21.16 18.14 -1.67
C ALA A 30 22.37 18.95 -2.20
N MET A 31 23.02 18.46 -3.26
CA MET A 31 24.20 19.08 -3.87
C MET A 31 23.90 19.92 -5.12
N SER A 32 22.66 19.96 -5.61
CA SER A 32 22.30 20.68 -6.83
C SER A 32 21.41 21.89 -6.54
N ALA A 33 21.38 22.85 -7.47
CA ALA A 33 20.39 23.92 -7.49
C ALA A 33 19.12 23.55 -8.31
N ASN A 34 19.08 22.34 -8.88
CA ASN A 34 18.03 21.89 -9.78
C ASN A 34 16.66 21.82 -9.08
N PRO A 35 15.56 22.23 -9.73
CA PRO A 35 14.23 22.10 -9.17
C PRO A 35 13.85 20.63 -8.95
N ILE A 36 12.97 20.39 -7.98
CA ILE A 36 12.67 19.01 -7.57
C ILE A 36 11.92 18.20 -8.63
N GLN A 37 11.20 18.88 -9.51
CA GLN A 37 10.47 18.30 -10.64
C GLN A 37 11.39 17.47 -11.56
N LEU A 38 12.68 17.81 -11.64
CA LEU A 38 13.66 17.06 -12.43
C LEU A 38 14.03 15.70 -11.81
N TYR A 39 13.64 15.45 -10.56
CA TYR A 39 13.91 14.20 -9.84
C TYR A 39 12.66 13.31 -9.71
N GLU A 40 11.48 13.77 -10.14
CA GLU A 40 10.23 13.03 -9.98
C GLU A 40 10.23 11.69 -10.72
N LEU A 41 10.90 11.63 -11.88
CA LEU A 41 11.04 10.39 -12.63
C LEU A 41 11.85 9.36 -11.84
N GLU A 42 12.97 9.76 -11.23
CA GLU A 42 13.80 8.88 -10.42
C GLU A 42 13.11 8.43 -9.13
N ILE A 43 12.21 9.25 -8.56
CA ILE A 43 11.35 8.85 -7.44
C ILE A 43 10.40 7.73 -7.89
N ARG A 44 9.72 7.91 -9.04
CA ARG A 44 8.83 6.87 -9.59
C ARG A 44 9.60 5.61 -9.98
N ASP A 45 10.80 5.72 -10.52
CA ASP A 45 11.66 4.56 -10.80
C ASP A 45 12.02 3.81 -9.50
N THR A 46 12.19 4.52 -8.38
CA THR A 46 12.41 3.90 -7.07
C THR A 46 11.20 3.06 -6.63
N TRP A 47 9.98 3.57 -6.79
CA TRP A 47 8.75 2.83 -6.49
C TRP A 47 8.49 1.70 -7.47
N PHE A 48 8.80 1.90 -8.75
CA PHE A 48 8.77 0.85 -9.75
C PHE A 48 9.69 -0.32 -9.36
N LEU A 49 10.91 -0.04 -8.89
CA LEU A 49 11.82 -1.09 -8.39
C LEU A 49 11.24 -1.83 -7.19
N PHE A 50 10.62 -1.13 -6.23
CA PHE A 50 9.92 -1.75 -5.11
C PHE A 50 8.82 -2.70 -5.60
N ILE A 51 7.92 -2.20 -6.45
CA ILE A 51 6.79 -2.94 -7.00
C ILE A 51 7.25 -4.16 -7.80
N LEU A 52 8.23 -3.97 -8.68
CA LEU A 52 8.78 -5.05 -9.51
C LEU A 52 9.38 -6.15 -8.63
N SER A 53 10.13 -5.77 -7.59
CA SER A 53 10.68 -6.71 -6.62
C SER A 53 9.57 -7.45 -5.87
N ALA A 54 8.59 -6.71 -5.36
CA ALA A 54 7.48 -7.23 -4.58
C ALA A 54 6.63 -8.24 -5.36
N LYS A 55 6.43 -8.02 -6.68
CA LYS A 55 5.67 -8.94 -7.55
C LYS A 55 6.35 -10.29 -7.73
N VAL A 56 7.68 -10.32 -7.81
CA VAL A 56 8.45 -11.54 -8.17
C VAL A 56 9.00 -12.31 -6.97
N ILE A 57 9.01 -11.70 -5.78
CA ILE A 57 9.36 -12.37 -4.52
C ILE A 57 8.12 -13.08 -3.97
N ASP A 58 8.26 -14.34 -3.60
CA ASP A 58 7.15 -15.11 -3.03
C ASP A 58 6.58 -14.42 -1.78
N ALA A 59 5.26 -14.46 -1.64
CA ALA A 59 4.52 -13.74 -0.60
C ALA A 59 5.04 -14.00 0.83
N HIS A 60 5.50 -15.20 1.13
CA HIS A 60 5.99 -15.59 2.46
C HIS A 60 7.51 -15.52 2.59
N HIS A 61 8.23 -15.14 1.55
CA HIS A 61 9.68 -15.06 1.58
C HIS A 61 10.15 -13.84 2.39
N PRO A 62 11.17 -13.96 3.26
CA PRO A 62 11.65 -12.85 4.11
C PRO A 62 12.23 -11.66 3.32
N ALA A 63 12.47 -11.81 2.02
CA ALA A 63 12.84 -10.68 1.17
C ALA A 63 11.71 -9.64 1.04
N GLN A 64 10.44 -10.00 1.27
CA GLN A 64 9.34 -9.04 1.38
C GLN A 64 9.56 -8.08 2.57
N ASP A 65 9.97 -8.60 3.74
CA ASP A 65 10.25 -7.78 4.92
C ASP A 65 11.44 -6.84 4.69
N ARG A 66 12.43 -7.28 3.90
CA ARG A 66 13.55 -6.43 3.47
C ARG A 66 13.07 -5.23 2.66
N LEU A 67 12.09 -5.42 1.76
CA LEU A 67 11.51 -4.32 0.98
C LEU A 67 10.72 -3.38 1.88
N THR A 68 9.88 -3.90 2.78
CA THR A 68 9.13 -3.08 3.76
C THR A 68 10.07 -2.22 4.59
N ARG A 69 11.15 -2.82 5.12
CA ARG A 69 12.17 -2.08 5.90
C ARG A 69 12.84 -0.98 5.07
N LEU A 70 13.02 -1.18 3.77
CA LEU A 70 13.66 -0.18 2.92
C LEU A 70 12.75 1.03 2.69
N ILE A 71 11.44 0.83 2.55
CA ILE A 71 10.46 1.92 2.47
C ILE A 71 10.40 2.68 3.80
N LEU A 72 10.37 1.97 4.93
CA LEU A 72 10.43 2.59 6.25
C LEU A 72 11.72 3.41 6.41
N TRP A 73 12.86 2.84 6.05
CA TRP A 73 14.14 3.56 6.08
C TRP A 73 14.11 4.81 5.20
N ALA A 74 13.52 4.74 4.00
CA ALA A 74 13.33 5.92 3.17
C ALA A 74 12.54 6.97 3.94
N ARG A 75 11.37 6.64 4.50
CA ARG A 75 10.55 7.57 5.30
C ARG A 75 11.31 8.20 6.47
N GLU A 76 12.12 7.42 7.17
CA GLU A 76 12.93 7.89 8.30
C GLU A 76 14.04 8.89 7.90
N LEU A 77 14.39 9.00 6.60
CA LEU A 77 15.25 10.09 6.13
C LEU A 77 14.58 11.47 6.31
N GLY A 78 13.25 11.50 6.50
CA GLY A 78 12.46 12.71 6.70
C GLY A 78 12.48 13.60 5.47
N VAL A 79 12.03 14.85 5.64
CA VAL A 79 11.99 15.81 4.52
C VAL A 79 13.40 16.06 4.02
N LEU A 80 13.65 15.75 2.75
CA LEU A 80 14.91 16.07 2.09
C LEU A 80 15.11 17.59 2.02
N LYS A 81 16.30 18.07 2.38
CA LYS A 81 16.61 19.51 2.45
C LYS A 81 17.88 19.82 1.67
N ARG A 82 17.96 21.04 1.17
CA ARG A 82 19.21 21.61 0.65
C ARG A 82 19.39 23.03 1.15
N THR A 83 20.64 23.45 1.13
CA THR A 83 21.06 24.77 1.55
C THR A 83 21.50 25.56 0.32
N LEU A 84 20.85 26.69 0.06
CA LEU A 84 21.17 27.56 -1.07
C LEU A 84 21.68 28.90 -0.56
N ASN A 85 22.67 29.44 -1.25
CA ASN A 85 23.04 30.84 -1.09
C ASN A 85 21.99 31.70 -1.81
N SER A 86 21.74 32.93 -1.33
CA SER A 86 20.65 33.78 -1.84
C SER A 86 20.73 34.04 -3.35
N SER A 87 21.93 33.97 -3.94
CA SER A 87 22.18 34.08 -5.40
C SER A 87 21.80 32.85 -6.23
N GLN A 88 21.50 31.72 -5.59
CA GLN A 88 21.16 30.43 -6.23
C GLN A 88 19.67 30.08 -6.10
N THR A 89 18.88 30.93 -5.46
CA THR A 89 17.44 30.74 -5.33
C THR A 89 16.79 30.76 -6.72
N PRO A 90 16.16 29.68 -7.19
CA PRO A 90 15.41 29.72 -8.43
C PRO A 90 14.28 30.73 -8.28
N GLN A 91 14.21 31.74 -9.16
CA GLN A 91 13.09 32.68 -9.19
C GLN A 91 11.79 31.89 -9.43
N GLN A 92 10.92 31.83 -8.42
CA GLN A 92 9.56 31.33 -8.60
C GLN A 92 8.80 32.29 -9.53
N PRO A 93 7.91 31.79 -10.42
CA PRO A 93 7.08 32.66 -11.23
C PRO A 93 6.15 33.48 -10.33
N ILE A 94 6.14 34.79 -10.56
CA ILE A 94 5.31 35.78 -9.89
C ILE A 94 3.83 35.43 -10.11
N GLY A 95 3.11 35.10 -9.04
CA GLY A 95 1.69 34.75 -9.08
C GLY A 95 1.01 34.84 -7.72
N GLN A 96 0.29 35.96 -7.54
CA GLN A 96 -0.73 36.31 -6.55
C GLN A 96 -0.36 36.44 -5.06
N ASP A 97 -0.30 37.72 -4.69
CA ASP A 97 -0.17 38.36 -3.39
C ASP A 97 -1.35 38.04 -2.48
N ASP A 98 -1.09 37.31 -1.39
CA ASP A 98 -2.03 37.18 -0.27
C ASP A 98 -1.32 37.60 1.03
N GLY A 99 -0.94 38.89 1.07
CA GLY A 99 -1.16 39.77 2.22
C GLY A 99 -0.55 39.43 3.58
N THR A 100 0.34 38.45 3.70
CA THR A 100 0.98 38.11 4.99
C THR A 100 2.45 37.78 4.83
N ASN A 101 3.27 38.80 4.62
CA ASN A 101 4.70 38.72 4.97
C ASN A 101 5.18 40.06 5.52
N VAL A 102 5.19 40.16 6.85
CA VAL A 102 5.94 41.18 7.59
C VAL A 102 7.27 40.56 7.99
N GLY A 103 8.37 41.11 7.47
CA GLY A 103 9.72 40.68 7.80
C GLY A 103 10.77 41.56 7.15
N PHE A 104 10.93 42.77 7.68
CA PHE A 104 11.99 43.72 7.33
C PHE A 104 13.27 43.37 8.11
N ILE A 105 14.39 43.01 7.46
CA ILE A 105 15.73 43.09 8.07
C ILE A 105 16.77 43.59 7.05
N VAL A 106 17.55 44.57 7.52
CA VAL A 106 18.70 45.23 6.89
C VAL A 106 19.93 44.32 6.93
N GLY A 107 20.74 44.34 5.87
CA GLY A 107 21.73 43.30 5.54
C GLY A 107 22.88 43.02 6.53
N SER A 108 23.36 41.77 6.45
CA SER A 108 24.73 41.30 6.69
C SER A 108 24.90 39.91 6.04
N GLU A 109 26.14 39.47 5.87
CA GLU A 109 26.62 38.35 5.01
C GLU A 109 25.87 37.00 5.17
N ASP A 110 25.68 36.34 4.02
CA ASP A 110 25.17 34.97 3.80
C ASP A 110 23.78 34.65 4.39
N ASP A 111 22.72 35.13 3.73
CA ASP A 111 21.36 34.66 4.00
C ASP A 111 21.17 33.26 3.38
N VAL A 112 21.54 32.26 4.18
CA VAL A 112 21.48 30.84 3.86
C VAL A 112 20.03 30.37 3.90
N VAL A 113 19.44 30.10 2.73
CA VAL A 113 18.06 29.62 2.62
C VAL A 113 18.04 28.10 2.63
N VAL A 114 17.31 27.50 3.57
CA VAL A 114 17.05 26.06 3.58
C VAL A 114 15.79 25.77 2.78
N GLN A 115 15.92 25.04 1.68
CA GLN A 115 14.80 24.60 0.86
C GLN A 115 14.42 23.16 1.19
N HIS A 116 13.13 22.93 1.40
CA HIS A 116 12.54 21.60 1.57
C HIS A 116 12.11 21.04 0.21
N ALA A 117 12.47 19.78 -0.04
CA ALA A 117 12.08 19.09 -1.26
C ALA A 117 10.63 18.61 -1.17
N ALA A 118 9.74 19.23 -1.95
CA ALA A 118 8.34 18.86 -2.03
C ALA A 118 7.86 18.84 -3.48
N THR A 119 7.24 17.74 -3.89
CA THR A 119 6.53 17.62 -5.17
C THR A 119 5.07 18.06 -4.97
N SER A 120 4.29 18.09 -6.04
CA SER A 120 2.83 18.26 -5.93
C SER A 120 2.14 17.16 -5.13
N ALA A 121 2.78 16.00 -4.96
CA ALA A 121 2.27 14.84 -4.24
C ALA A 121 2.82 14.70 -2.81
N GLY A 122 3.64 15.64 -2.33
CA GLY A 122 4.11 15.66 -0.94
C GLY A 122 5.62 15.87 -0.78
N ARG A 123 6.07 15.88 0.47
CA ARG A 123 7.47 16.07 0.87
C ARG A 123 8.24 14.78 0.66
N ILE A 124 9.42 14.90 0.05
CA ILE A 124 10.21 13.73 -0.32
C ILE A 124 10.70 13.00 0.92
N TRP A 125 10.63 11.68 0.78
CA TRP A 125 10.79 10.63 1.77
C TRP A 125 9.75 10.64 2.88
N LEU A 126 9.45 11.78 3.51
CA LEU A 126 8.50 11.81 4.62
C LEU A 126 7.08 11.37 4.21
N ASP A 127 6.57 11.92 3.10
CA ASP A 127 5.21 11.64 2.62
C ASP A 127 5.18 10.54 1.54
N LEU A 128 6.36 10.05 1.11
CA LEU A 128 6.53 9.03 0.06
C LEU A 128 5.70 9.33 -1.21
N PRO A 129 5.90 10.50 -1.85
CA PRO A 129 5.06 10.94 -2.96
C PRO A 129 5.04 9.91 -4.09
N PHE A 130 3.88 9.73 -4.71
CA PHE A 130 3.60 8.79 -5.81
C PHE A 130 3.50 7.30 -5.44
N LEU A 131 3.98 6.87 -4.26
CA LEU A 131 4.01 5.44 -3.90
C LEU A 131 2.62 4.78 -3.95
N ILE A 132 1.59 5.42 -3.39
CA ILE A 132 0.21 4.90 -3.40
C ILE A 132 -0.32 4.77 -4.82
N LEU A 133 -0.15 5.80 -5.64
CA LEU A 133 -0.62 5.81 -7.03
C LEU A 133 0.06 4.69 -7.84
N ASP A 134 1.37 4.57 -7.72
CA ASP A 134 2.13 3.53 -8.44
C ASP A 134 1.72 2.13 -7.95
N LEU A 135 1.42 1.95 -6.66
CA LEU A 135 0.90 0.69 -6.12
C LEU A 135 -0.52 0.37 -6.62
N GLN A 136 -1.40 1.36 -6.71
CA GLN A 136 -2.75 1.20 -7.24
C GLN A 136 -2.73 0.80 -8.72
N ASP A 137 -1.88 1.42 -9.53
CA ASP A 137 -1.71 1.06 -10.94
C ASP A 137 -1.13 -0.35 -11.10
N ALA A 138 -0.14 -0.70 -10.28
CA ALA A 138 0.43 -2.04 -10.25
C ALA A 138 -0.59 -3.09 -9.79
N TRP A 139 -1.42 -2.76 -8.80
CA TRP A 139 -2.49 -3.61 -8.29
C TRP A 139 -3.51 -3.94 -9.39
N LYS A 140 -4.04 -2.91 -10.07
CA LYS A 140 -4.96 -3.09 -11.20
C LYS A 140 -4.35 -3.96 -12.30
N THR A 141 -3.05 -3.79 -12.56
CA THR A 141 -2.32 -4.61 -13.51
C THR A 141 -2.30 -6.08 -13.08
N VAL A 142 -1.84 -6.40 -11.86
CA VAL A 142 -1.72 -7.80 -11.41
C VAL A 142 -3.07 -8.50 -11.25
N MET A 143 -4.14 -7.75 -10.99
CA MET A 143 -5.50 -8.30 -10.91
C MET A 143 -6.04 -8.75 -12.28
N ASN A 144 -5.41 -8.35 -13.39
CA ASN A 144 -5.76 -8.85 -14.72
C ASN A 144 -5.52 -10.39 -14.81
N PRO A 145 -6.47 -11.17 -15.36
CA PRO A 145 -6.28 -12.61 -15.63
C PRO A 145 -5.06 -12.97 -16.49
N SER A 146 -4.55 -12.05 -17.31
CA SER A 146 -3.35 -12.28 -18.14
C SER A 146 -2.04 -12.27 -17.37
N GLU A 147 -2.00 -11.68 -16.16
CA GLU A 147 -0.80 -11.66 -15.32
C GLU A 147 -0.59 -13.01 -14.61
N PRO A 148 0.67 -13.38 -14.31
CA PRO A 148 0.97 -14.56 -13.52
C PRO A 148 0.22 -14.58 -12.18
N ALA A 149 -0.41 -15.72 -11.87
CA ALA A 149 -1.31 -15.86 -10.72
C ALA A 149 -0.64 -15.53 -9.36
N ASN A 150 0.65 -15.83 -9.22
CA ASN A 150 1.42 -15.56 -8.01
C ASN A 150 1.67 -14.06 -7.78
N HIS A 151 1.72 -13.23 -8.83
CA HIS A 151 2.00 -11.80 -8.69
C HIS A 151 0.99 -11.08 -7.78
N ARG A 152 -0.28 -11.51 -7.78
CA ARG A 152 -1.34 -10.92 -6.94
C ARG A 152 -1.06 -11.15 -5.46
N CYS A 153 -0.79 -12.40 -5.07
CA CYS A 153 -0.45 -12.74 -3.70
C CYS A 153 0.85 -12.07 -3.27
N ASN A 154 1.87 -12.06 -4.13
CA ASN A 154 3.16 -11.46 -3.84
C ASN A 154 3.04 -9.94 -3.59
N LEU A 155 2.32 -9.22 -4.46
CA LEU A 155 2.09 -7.78 -4.29
C LEU A 155 1.17 -7.49 -3.09
N ALA A 156 0.09 -8.26 -2.89
CA ALA A 156 -0.75 -8.17 -1.69
C ALA A 156 0.08 -8.31 -0.40
N SER A 157 1.07 -9.20 -0.41
CA SER A 157 1.98 -9.42 0.71
C SER A 157 2.84 -8.20 1.04
N ALA A 158 3.34 -7.50 0.03
CA ALA A 158 4.12 -6.29 0.22
C ALA A 158 3.24 -5.14 0.75
N ILE A 159 2.05 -4.95 0.16
CA ILE A 159 1.09 -3.91 0.56
C ILE A 159 0.60 -4.15 1.99
N ALA A 160 0.20 -5.38 2.33
CA ALA A 160 -0.26 -5.73 3.67
C ALA A 160 0.83 -5.51 4.73
N ARG A 161 2.10 -5.81 4.44
CA ARG A 161 3.20 -5.50 5.38
C ARG A 161 3.38 -4.00 5.59
N LEU A 162 3.31 -3.19 4.54
CA LEU A 162 3.40 -1.73 4.67
C LEU A 162 2.23 -1.18 5.51
N ALA A 163 1.00 -1.64 5.25
CA ALA A 163 -0.15 -1.28 6.06
C ALA A 163 0.00 -1.73 7.53
N GLY A 164 0.45 -2.96 7.75
CA GLY A 164 0.64 -3.57 9.07
C GLY A 164 1.63 -2.79 9.96
N VAL A 165 2.70 -2.24 9.37
CA VAL A 165 3.66 -1.38 10.10
C VAL A 165 3.18 0.08 10.25
N GLY A 166 1.94 0.39 9.86
CA GLY A 166 1.35 1.72 10.00
C GLY A 166 1.86 2.75 8.99
N LEU A 167 2.32 2.30 7.82
CA LEU A 167 2.73 3.19 6.76
C LEU A 167 1.53 3.51 5.85
N LEU A 168 1.18 4.80 5.72
CA LEU A 168 0.11 5.25 4.81
C LEU A 168 -1.18 4.42 5.01
N ASP A 169 -1.55 4.21 6.27
CA ASP A 169 -2.43 3.14 6.73
C ASP A 169 -3.84 3.24 6.15
N GLU A 170 -4.46 4.42 6.10
CA GLU A 170 -5.77 4.60 5.46
C GLU A 170 -5.75 4.18 3.98
N ALA A 171 -4.78 4.72 3.23
CA ALA A 171 -4.68 4.49 1.79
C ALA A 171 -4.37 3.03 1.44
N LEU A 172 -3.46 2.40 2.18
CA LEU A 172 -3.10 1.00 1.95
C LEU A 172 -4.16 0.02 2.50
N ALA A 173 -4.83 0.34 3.61
CA ALA A 173 -5.92 -0.48 4.14
C ALA A 173 -7.09 -0.59 3.14
N GLY A 174 -7.29 0.40 2.27
CA GLY A 174 -8.24 0.31 1.16
C GLY A 174 -7.99 -0.89 0.22
N CYS A 175 -6.72 -1.29 0.02
CA CYS A 175 -6.41 -2.51 -0.73
C CYS A 175 -6.83 -3.78 0.02
N GLY A 176 -6.64 -3.81 1.35
CA GLY A 176 -7.09 -4.92 2.17
C GLY A 176 -8.61 -5.04 2.19
N LEU A 177 -9.28 -3.90 2.31
CA LEU A 177 -10.74 -3.81 2.24
C LEU A 177 -11.26 -4.31 0.91
N SER A 178 -10.67 -3.91 -0.22
CA SER A 178 -11.12 -4.39 -1.53
C SER A 178 -10.96 -5.91 -1.68
N VAL A 179 -9.85 -6.48 -1.21
CA VAL A 179 -9.62 -7.94 -1.20
C VAL A 179 -10.64 -8.67 -0.33
N LEU A 180 -10.86 -8.20 0.90
CA LEU A 180 -11.83 -8.80 1.83
C LEU A 180 -13.25 -8.71 1.30
N SER A 181 -13.62 -7.57 0.74
CA SER A 181 -14.95 -7.33 0.16
C SER A 181 -15.18 -8.24 -1.05
N LEU A 182 -14.20 -8.35 -1.95
CA LEU A 182 -14.30 -9.20 -3.13
C LEU A 182 -14.37 -10.68 -2.79
N ALA A 183 -13.70 -11.11 -1.71
CA ALA A 183 -13.65 -12.51 -1.31
C ALA A 183 -14.82 -12.93 -0.41
N LEU A 184 -15.27 -12.06 0.49
CA LEU A 184 -16.20 -12.41 1.57
C LEU A 184 -17.57 -11.73 1.43
N GLU A 185 -17.67 -10.67 0.64
CA GLU A 185 -18.91 -9.89 0.50
C GLU A 185 -19.52 -9.94 -0.89
N THR A 186 -18.90 -10.64 -1.85
CA THR A 186 -19.47 -10.85 -3.18
C THR A 186 -20.38 -12.09 -3.16
N PRO A 187 -21.64 -11.96 -3.63
CA PRO A 187 -22.59 -13.07 -3.68
C PRO A 187 -22.16 -14.12 -4.68
N GLU A 188 -22.73 -15.32 -4.51
CA GLU A 188 -22.58 -16.36 -5.52
C GLU A 188 -23.33 -15.95 -6.77
N SER A 189 -22.61 -15.67 -7.86
CA SER A 189 -23.26 -15.43 -9.15
C SER A 189 -23.97 -16.72 -9.60
N GLU A 190 -25.00 -16.60 -10.43
CA GLU A 190 -25.70 -17.75 -11.03
C GLU A 190 -24.79 -18.65 -11.89
N SER A 191 -23.52 -18.27 -12.08
CA SER A 191 -22.50 -19.18 -12.59
C SER A 191 -22.38 -20.37 -11.63
N THR A 192 -22.42 -21.59 -12.18
CA THR A 192 -22.34 -22.86 -11.41
C THR A 192 -21.40 -22.75 -10.20
N SER A 193 -21.80 -23.26 -9.04
CA SER A 193 -21.05 -23.30 -7.75
C SER A 193 -19.53 -23.52 -7.89
N LYS A 194 -19.10 -24.25 -8.93
CA LYS A 194 -17.70 -24.47 -9.31
C LYS A 194 -16.92 -23.18 -9.67
N GLY A 195 -17.55 -22.21 -10.34
CA GLY A 195 -16.94 -20.93 -10.73
C GLY A 195 -16.62 -20.04 -9.52
N LEU A 196 -17.54 -19.97 -8.56
CA LEU A 196 -17.31 -19.31 -7.28
C LEU A 196 -16.15 -19.96 -6.51
N MET A 197 -16.14 -21.29 -6.40
CA MET A 197 -15.08 -21.99 -5.66
C MET A 197 -13.71 -21.77 -6.29
N LEU A 198 -13.64 -21.67 -7.62
CA LEU A 198 -12.41 -21.30 -8.32
C LEU A 198 -11.97 -19.87 -7.99
N GLN A 199 -12.90 -18.91 -7.96
CA GLN A 199 -12.60 -17.53 -7.58
C GLN A 199 -12.12 -17.45 -6.12
N LEU A 200 -12.83 -18.08 -5.17
CA LEU A 200 -12.46 -18.11 -3.76
C LEU A 200 -11.09 -18.77 -3.54
N SER A 201 -10.76 -19.82 -4.30
CA SER A 201 -9.44 -20.46 -4.23
C SER A 201 -8.29 -19.53 -4.61
N GLN A 202 -8.57 -18.48 -5.40
CA GLN A 202 -7.58 -17.47 -5.79
C GLN A 202 -7.57 -16.27 -4.82
N LEU A 203 -8.72 -15.92 -4.23
CA LEU A 203 -8.86 -14.76 -3.35
C LEU A 203 -8.52 -15.05 -1.88
N LEU A 204 -8.89 -16.22 -1.35
CA LEU A 204 -8.64 -16.57 0.06
C LEU A 204 -7.16 -16.55 0.45
N PRO A 205 -6.18 -16.95 -0.40
CA PRO A 205 -4.77 -16.76 -0.08
C PRO A 205 -4.40 -15.29 0.16
N MET A 206 -5.00 -14.35 -0.59
CA MET A 206 -4.79 -12.91 -0.35
C MET A 206 -5.46 -12.44 0.94
N VAL A 207 -6.65 -12.93 1.25
CA VAL A 207 -7.31 -12.68 2.55
C VAL A 207 -6.41 -13.16 3.70
N GLN A 208 -5.84 -14.36 3.58
CA GLN A 208 -4.92 -14.92 4.57
C GLN A 208 -3.71 -14.02 4.78
N ILE A 209 -3.10 -13.53 3.69
CA ILE A 209 -1.97 -12.59 3.72
C ILE A 209 -2.35 -11.30 4.46
N TRP A 210 -3.50 -10.71 4.12
CA TRP A 210 -3.98 -9.48 4.76
C TRP A 210 -4.24 -9.65 6.25
N LEU A 211 -4.92 -10.73 6.64
CA LEU A 211 -5.15 -11.04 8.05
C LEU A 211 -3.86 -11.30 8.80
N HIS A 212 -2.89 -11.97 8.17
CA HIS A 212 -1.62 -12.32 8.82
C HIS A 212 -0.70 -11.11 9.04
N TYR A 213 -0.54 -10.24 8.04
CA TYR A 213 0.40 -9.12 8.13
C TYR A 213 -0.23 -7.80 8.58
N ALA A 214 -1.54 -7.63 8.39
CA ALA A 214 -2.24 -6.38 8.67
C ALA A 214 -3.54 -6.57 9.48
N GLY A 215 -3.83 -7.77 9.99
CA GLY A 215 -5.09 -8.06 10.69
C GLY A 215 -5.33 -7.12 11.88
N ASP A 216 -4.33 -6.91 12.73
CA ASP A 216 -4.44 -5.99 13.87
C ASP A 216 -4.69 -4.54 13.40
N LYS A 217 -4.05 -4.11 12.31
CA LYS A 217 -4.25 -2.78 11.75
C LYS A 217 -5.66 -2.61 11.19
N LEU A 218 -6.16 -3.60 10.45
CA LEU A 218 -7.53 -3.61 9.93
C LEU A 218 -8.55 -3.54 11.07
N LEU A 219 -8.35 -4.32 12.15
CA LEU A 219 -9.21 -4.25 13.32
C LEU A 219 -9.16 -2.87 13.99
N GLN A 220 -7.97 -2.29 14.17
CA GLN A 220 -7.83 -0.94 14.73
C GLN A 220 -8.62 0.10 13.92
N LEU A 221 -8.51 0.07 12.58
CA LEU A 221 -9.24 0.99 11.70
C LEU A 221 -10.75 0.73 11.74
N SER A 222 -11.17 -0.54 11.79
CA SER A 222 -12.58 -0.93 11.96
C SER A 222 -13.19 -0.40 13.26
N LEU A 223 -12.42 -0.38 14.35
CA LEU A 223 -12.91 0.13 15.64
C LEU A 223 -12.93 1.65 15.72
N ALA A 224 -12.09 2.32 14.92
CA ALA A 224 -12.11 3.77 14.79
C ALA A 224 -13.21 4.29 13.85
N SER A 225 -13.93 3.40 13.16
CA SER A 225 -14.92 3.75 12.12
C SER A 225 -14.32 4.67 11.05
N HIS A 226 -13.10 4.36 10.61
CA HIS A 226 -12.38 5.22 9.69
C HIS A 226 -13.04 5.17 8.29
N PRO A 227 -13.35 6.32 7.65
CA PRO A 227 -13.68 6.32 6.24
C PRO A 227 -12.46 5.83 5.47
N VAL A 228 -12.62 4.82 4.63
CA VAL A 228 -11.56 4.30 3.78
C VAL A 228 -12.08 4.29 2.36
N ASP A 229 -11.47 5.09 1.50
CA ASP A 229 -11.74 5.03 0.07
C ASP A 229 -10.99 3.85 -0.54
N ASP A 230 -11.72 2.76 -0.77
CA ASP A 230 -11.22 1.57 -1.46
C ASP A 230 -11.49 1.59 -2.97
N THR A 231 -12.25 2.57 -3.46
CA THR A 231 -12.64 2.64 -4.88
C THR A 231 -11.44 2.78 -5.81
N ALA A 232 -10.37 3.44 -5.33
CA ALA A 232 -9.12 3.56 -6.04
C ALA A 232 -8.41 2.20 -6.27
N TRP A 233 -8.74 1.18 -5.48
CA TRP A 233 -8.21 -0.18 -5.55
C TRP A 233 -9.10 -1.16 -6.31
N TYR A 234 -10.32 -0.74 -6.70
CA TYR A 234 -11.25 -1.60 -7.40
C TYR A 234 -10.83 -1.86 -8.84
N THR A 235 -11.10 -3.08 -9.30
CA THR A 235 -11.16 -3.40 -10.72
C THR A 235 -12.56 -3.12 -11.26
N GLU A 236 -12.65 -2.64 -12.50
CA GLU A 236 -13.94 -2.34 -13.14
C GLU A 236 -14.86 -3.56 -13.15
N GLY A 237 -16.15 -3.36 -12.83
CA GLY A 237 -17.18 -4.39 -12.91
C GLY A 237 -17.27 -5.37 -11.73
N SER A 238 -16.55 -5.15 -10.63
CA SER A 238 -16.60 -6.04 -9.46
C SER A 238 -17.74 -5.66 -8.49
N ALA A 239 -18.55 -6.63 -8.08
CA ALA A 239 -19.65 -6.47 -7.12
C ALA A 239 -19.15 -6.58 -5.66
N HIS A 240 -18.37 -5.60 -5.21
CA HIS A 240 -17.91 -5.50 -3.83
C HIS A 240 -19.08 -5.19 -2.88
N GLY A 241 -19.05 -5.75 -1.67
CA GLY A 241 -19.94 -5.33 -0.59
C GLY A 241 -21.39 -5.81 -0.62
N GLN A 242 -21.85 -6.47 -1.68
CA GLN A 242 -23.29 -6.77 -1.84
C GLN A 242 -23.86 -7.63 -0.70
N LEU A 243 -23.17 -8.70 -0.27
CA LEU A 243 -23.63 -9.53 0.85
C LEU A 243 -23.65 -8.76 2.19
N ALA A 244 -22.73 -7.82 2.38
CA ALA A 244 -22.71 -6.97 3.57
C ALA A 244 -23.86 -5.95 3.53
N CYS A 245 -24.12 -5.35 2.37
CA CYS A 245 -25.28 -4.49 2.13
C CYS A 245 -26.60 -5.24 2.38
N ASP A 246 -26.73 -6.48 1.88
CA ASP A 246 -27.90 -7.32 2.08
C ASP A 246 -28.12 -7.66 3.57
N ALA A 247 -27.05 -7.64 4.36
CA ALA A 247 -27.09 -7.80 5.82
C ALA A 247 -27.26 -6.47 6.58
N GLU A 248 -27.60 -5.38 5.88
CA GLU A 248 -27.79 -4.03 6.44
C GLU A 248 -26.52 -3.45 7.12
N ILE A 249 -25.34 -3.88 6.68
CA ILE A 249 -24.05 -3.39 7.18
C ILE A 249 -23.59 -2.21 6.32
N ASP A 250 -23.09 -1.15 6.97
CA ASP A 250 -22.45 -0.03 6.27
C ASP A 250 -21.17 -0.51 5.56
N THR A 251 -21.13 -0.34 4.24
CA THR A 251 -20.00 -0.72 3.39
C THR A 251 -19.12 0.47 3.01
N ALA A 252 -19.50 1.70 3.37
CA ALA A 252 -18.74 2.91 3.08
C ALA A 252 -17.49 3.09 3.98
N SER A 253 -17.37 2.29 5.04
CA SER A 253 -16.29 2.40 6.03
C SER A 253 -15.72 1.04 6.43
N LEU A 254 -14.53 1.07 7.02
CA LEU A 254 -14.09 -0.02 7.90
C LEU A 254 -14.81 0.15 9.24
N ASN A 255 -15.68 -0.80 9.58
CA ASN A 255 -16.39 -0.80 10.86
C ASN A 255 -16.35 -2.18 11.53
N ARG A 256 -16.83 -2.23 12.77
CA ARG A 256 -16.82 -3.41 13.62
C ARG A 256 -17.74 -4.50 13.09
N GLU A 257 -18.93 -4.11 12.62
CA GLU A 257 -19.98 -4.98 12.10
C GLU A 257 -19.47 -5.75 10.89
N ARG A 258 -18.77 -5.07 9.98
CA ARG A 258 -18.13 -5.65 8.80
C ARG A 258 -17.02 -6.65 9.16
N PHE A 259 -16.20 -6.32 10.17
CA PHE A 259 -15.17 -7.24 10.65
C PHE A 259 -15.78 -8.52 11.25
N GLN A 260 -16.88 -8.40 12.00
CA GLN A 260 -17.64 -9.55 12.51
C GLN A 260 -18.30 -10.36 11.39
N PHE A 261 -18.82 -9.68 10.37
CA PHE A 261 -19.38 -10.31 9.19
C PHE A 261 -18.35 -11.19 8.48
N TRP A 262 -17.12 -10.70 8.26
CA TRP A 262 -16.03 -11.49 7.67
C TRP A 262 -15.70 -12.73 8.50
N LYS A 263 -15.64 -12.60 9.83
CA LYS A 263 -15.43 -13.74 10.73
C LYS A 263 -16.53 -14.79 10.58
N THR A 264 -17.79 -14.37 10.53
CA THR A 264 -18.93 -15.26 10.30
C THR A 264 -18.82 -15.95 8.94
N ARG A 265 -18.54 -15.19 7.88
CA ARG A 265 -18.37 -15.72 6.52
C ARG A 265 -17.24 -16.75 6.42
N LEU A 266 -16.11 -16.50 7.05
CA LEU A 266 -14.99 -17.45 7.10
C LEU A 266 -15.37 -18.73 7.86
N SER A 267 -16.19 -18.61 8.92
CA SER A 267 -16.72 -19.76 9.67
C SER A 267 -17.68 -20.63 8.84
N GLU A 268 -18.40 -20.03 7.89
CA GLU A 268 -19.22 -20.75 6.91
C GLU A 268 -18.33 -21.41 5.84
N LEU A 269 -17.40 -20.67 5.25
CA LEU A 269 -16.54 -21.15 4.17
C LEU A 269 -15.66 -22.33 4.60
N ARG A 270 -15.21 -22.40 5.85
CA ARG A 270 -14.45 -23.57 6.35
C ARG A 270 -15.29 -24.85 6.43
N LYS A 271 -16.62 -24.77 6.40
CA LYS A 271 -17.53 -25.93 6.41
C LYS A 271 -17.91 -26.41 5.00
N THR A 272 -17.36 -25.79 3.95
CA THR A 272 -17.63 -26.18 2.56
C THR A 272 -16.96 -27.51 2.21
N ASP A 273 -17.55 -28.26 1.28
CA ASP A 273 -17.01 -29.56 0.82
C ASP A 273 -15.75 -29.42 -0.04
N HIS A 274 -15.41 -28.20 -0.49
CA HIS A 274 -14.22 -27.95 -1.29
C HIS A 274 -12.98 -27.85 -0.41
N GLU A 275 -12.22 -28.94 -0.29
CA GLU A 275 -11.09 -29.09 0.64
C GLU A 275 -10.09 -27.93 0.60
N ALA A 276 -9.69 -27.47 -0.60
CA ALA A 276 -8.72 -26.38 -0.74
C ALA A 276 -9.26 -25.04 -0.20
N THR A 277 -10.55 -24.75 -0.44
CA THR A 277 -11.21 -23.53 0.08
C THR A 277 -11.40 -23.65 1.59
N SER A 278 -11.92 -24.79 2.05
CA SER A 278 -12.16 -25.06 3.47
C SER A 278 -10.89 -24.90 4.30
N ARG A 279 -9.77 -25.45 3.83
CA ARG A 279 -8.47 -25.37 4.52
C ARG A 279 -7.96 -23.95 4.68
N VAL A 280 -7.97 -23.15 3.61
CA VAL A 280 -7.51 -21.75 3.67
C VAL A 280 -8.48 -20.91 4.50
N ALA A 281 -9.80 -21.13 4.35
CA ALA A 281 -10.81 -20.45 5.15
C ALA A 281 -10.67 -20.75 6.65
N ASP A 282 -10.35 -21.98 7.04
CA ASP A 282 -10.08 -22.31 8.45
C ASP A 282 -8.83 -21.60 8.98
N SER A 283 -7.76 -21.53 8.19
CA SER A 283 -6.59 -20.74 8.55
C SER A 283 -6.93 -19.25 8.71
N CYS A 284 -7.68 -18.66 7.77
CA CYS A 284 -8.14 -17.28 7.87
C CYS A 284 -9.00 -17.05 9.10
N PHE A 285 -9.94 -17.97 9.39
CA PHE A 285 -10.81 -17.92 10.56
C PHE A 285 -10.01 -17.92 11.86
N ASN A 286 -9.00 -18.77 11.98
CA ASN A 286 -8.16 -18.84 13.17
C ASN A 286 -7.34 -17.56 13.36
N ILE A 287 -6.85 -16.94 12.28
CA ILE A 287 -6.11 -15.67 12.36
C ILE A 287 -7.04 -14.52 12.78
N ILE A 288 -8.17 -14.33 12.08
CA ILE A 288 -9.11 -13.24 12.39
C ILE A 288 -9.68 -13.38 13.80
N GLU A 289 -9.89 -14.61 14.27
CA GLU A 289 -10.32 -14.88 15.64
C GLU A 289 -9.24 -14.56 16.67
N GLY A 290 -7.98 -14.87 16.36
CA GLY A 290 -6.84 -14.49 17.19
C GLY A 290 -6.70 -12.98 17.33
N VAL A 291 -6.80 -12.26 16.20
CA VAL A 291 -6.80 -10.78 16.16
C VAL A 291 -7.98 -10.20 16.94
N TRP A 292 -9.18 -10.77 16.80
CA TRP A 292 -10.34 -10.32 17.56
C TRP A 292 -10.15 -10.50 19.08
N LYS A 293 -9.65 -11.68 19.48
CA LYS A 293 -9.41 -12.00 20.89
C LYS A 293 -8.27 -11.20 21.52
N SER A 294 -7.30 -10.75 20.74
CA SER A 294 -6.20 -9.91 21.26
C SER A 294 -6.72 -8.57 21.81
N VAL A 295 -7.81 -8.05 21.24
CA VAL A 295 -8.44 -6.78 21.64
C VAL A 295 -9.58 -6.99 22.64
N PHE A 296 -10.43 -8.00 22.43
CA PHE A 296 -11.67 -8.18 23.22
C PHE A 296 -11.59 -9.26 24.30
N GLY A 297 -10.48 -10.00 24.39
CA GLY A 297 -10.33 -11.13 25.31
C GLY A 297 -11.04 -12.40 24.86
N LEU A 298 -10.96 -13.45 25.69
CA LEU A 298 -11.70 -14.70 25.51
C LEU A 298 -13.14 -14.49 25.97
N SER A 299 -14.06 -14.32 25.03
CA SER A 299 -15.52 -14.41 25.27
C SER A 299 -15.98 -15.86 25.17
#